data_AF-A0A953BNZ8-F1
#
_entry.id   AF-A0A953BNZ8-F1
#
_cell.length_a   1.000
_cell.length_b   1.000
_cell.length_c   1.000
_cell.angle_alpha   90.00
_cell.angle_beta   90.00
_cell.angle_gamma   90.00
#
_symmetry.space_group_name_H-M   'P 1'
#
loop_
_entity.id
_entity.type
_entity.pdbx_description
1 polymer ?
#
loop_
_entity_poly.entity_id
_entity_poly.type
_entity_poly.pdbx_seq_one_letter_code
_entity_poly.pdbx_strand_id
1 'polypeptide(L)'
;MPGTETPPEVTESESSVCREGDNTLDAATPTITCKWSKSLAPPDHNANAAAQSLTNGLAPRVLWVRDTDNPTGDIPVPDECAVQAIVELTHVPDGADAVIEVFRCGTNQAVTDGMLAGLTTQGGKVVDPFTGEPPVLAFQAAQAPWDPWDKPFFYFKASVDFMDLKGESEKDSSAKPGDCLRIAFWVVALAGAKDLLPDTLNECNDLVTIVTKIAHCKATSRDHDGRLLSLAQLGSELRNTYAYIQSSHGNVYRRSDGLPVDLDAMGDPPDKADPAVYRSAISATSLPGRVGDVQIRNTDDIVSVPRYLFYASTCLTGWEPSFSEAMIERGCMYVMAFRCTIPNSEAPALSKKFFTLWADTYKMDPAKIPDCFDQVAPDHYKNMRPVLFSASGEKRAEPGGGLSALAIVGIIVAVVVVGAIVAAAVASLF
;
A
#
# COMPACT_ATOMS: atom_id res chain seq x y z
N MET A 1 87.20 14.60 32.71
CA MET A 1 86.26 15.41 33.49
C MET A 1 85.80 16.58 32.61
N PRO A 2 84.57 16.55 32.09
CA PRO A 2 83.92 17.72 31.53
C PRO A 2 82.93 18.30 32.54
N GLY A 3 83.04 19.61 32.76
CA GLY A 3 82.22 20.40 33.66
C GLY A 3 80.88 20.80 33.04
N THR A 4 79.96 21.05 33.94
CA THR A 4 78.59 21.54 33.81
C THR A 4 78.52 23.00 33.36
N GLU A 5 77.64 23.32 32.41
CA GLU A 5 77.13 24.67 32.19
C GLU A 5 75.60 24.67 32.32
N THR A 6 75.12 25.56 33.19
CA THR A 6 73.71 25.82 33.51
C THR A 6 73.22 26.99 32.64
N PRO A 7 72.02 26.96 32.04
CA PRO A 7 71.49 28.11 31.30
C PRO A 7 70.84 29.15 32.22
N PRO A 8 70.79 30.43 31.81
CA PRO A 8 70.36 31.55 32.65
C PRO A 8 68.84 31.75 32.68
N GLU A 9 68.45 32.34 33.81
CA GLU A 9 67.14 32.84 34.25
C GLU A 9 66.55 33.88 33.29
N VAL A 10 65.29 33.68 32.86
CA VAL A 10 64.53 34.65 32.06
C VAL A 10 63.55 35.36 32.98
N THR A 11 63.70 36.69 33.02
CA THR A 11 62.93 37.68 33.75
C THR A 11 61.45 37.76 33.31
N GLU A 12 60.57 37.83 34.30
CA GLU A 12 59.15 38.14 34.18
C GLU A 12 58.91 39.51 33.54
N SER A 13 58.03 39.56 32.55
CA SER A 13 57.42 40.80 32.03
C SER A 13 55.93 40.81 32.36
N GLU A 14 55.52 41.89 33.01
CA GLU A 14 54.16 42.13 33.50
C GLU A 14 53.14 42.12 32.35
N SER A 15 52.21 41.16 32.41
CA SER A 15 51.07 41.09 31.49
C SER A 15 49.98 42.07 31.92
N SER A 16 49.90 43.18 31.19
CA SER A 16 48.68 43.78 30.64
C SER A 16 47.36 43.29 31.24
N VAL A 17 46.73 44.16 32.03
CA VAL A 17 45.34 44.15 32.47
C VAL A 17 44.40 43.85 31.29
N CYS A 18 43.84 42.64 31.25
CA CYS A 18 42.65 42.35 30.45
C CYS A 18 41.45 43.02 31.13
N ARG A 19 40.98 44.11 30.51
CA ARG A 19 39.64 44.65 30.76
C ARG A 19 38.63 43.53 30.52
N GLU A 20 37.81 43.25 31.52
CA GLU A 20 36.52 42.58 31.37
C GLU A 20 35.70 43.40 30.37
N GLY A 21 35.73 42.96 29.11
CA GLY A 21 34.77 43.37 28.10
C GLY A 21 33.45 42.69 28.45
N ASP A 22 32.49 43.53 28.81
CA ASP A 22 31.07 43.23 28.97
C ASP A 22 30.52 42.62 27.67
N ASN A 23 30.76 41.33 27.47
CA ASN A 23 30.23 40.53 26.36
C ASN A 23 28.83 40.04 26.74
N THR A 24 27.90 40.97 26.96
CA THR A 24 26.47 40.65 26.76
C THR A 24 26.23 40.60 25.25
N LEU A 25 26.78 39.58 24.59
CA LEU A 25 26.15 39.03 23.40
C LEU A 25 24.79 38.56 23.90
N ASP A 26 23.73 39.31 23.58
CA ASP A 26 22.36 38.80 23.63
C ASP A 26 22.42 37.41 23.00
N ALA A 27 22.33 36.37 23.84
CA ALA A 27 22.38 35.00 23.38
C ALA A 27 21.12 34.81 22.55
N ALA A 28 21.27 34.96 21.23
CA ALA A 28 20.17 34.92 20.31
C ALA A 28 19.39 33.62 20.55
N THR A 29 18.09 33.75 20.80
CA THR A 29 17.25 32.63 21.19
C THR A 29 17.25 31.57 20.09
N PRO A 30 17.63 30.32 20.38
CA PRO A 30 17.63 29.25 19.38
C PRO A 30 16.22 29.01 18.85
N THR A 31 16.11 28.77 17.55
CA THR A 31 14.81 28.45 16.92
C THR A 31 14.89 27.18 16.11
N ILE A 32 13.74 26.52 15.96
CA ILE A 32 13.56 25.30 15.16
C ILE A 32 12.30 25.42 14.31
N THR A 33 12.42 25.10 13.02
CA THR A 33 11.30 25.04 12.06
C THR A 33 11.28 23.68 11.39
N CYS A 34 10.11 23.07 11.28
CA CYS A 34 9.93 21.71 10.75
C CYS A 34 8.94 21.71 9.58
N LYS A 35 9.28 21.03 8.49
CA LYS A 35 8.38 20.81 7.33
C LYS A 35 8.73 19.51 6.60
N TRP A 36 7.77 18.97 5.86
CA TRP A 36 8.03 17.89 4.91
C TRP A 36 8.57 18.45 3.59
N SER A 37 9.41 17.68 2.88
CA SER A 37 9.86 18.08 1.53
C SER A 37 8.76 18.01 0.46
N LYS A 38 7.70 17.25 0.72
CA LYS A 38 6.50 17.15 -0.12
C LYS A 38 5.26 16.83 0.72
N SER A 39 4.10 17.20 0.21
CA SER A 39 2.81 16.98 0.87
C SER A 39 2.07 15.72 0.42
N LEU A 40 2.56 15.04 -0.62
CA LEU A 40 2.00 13.77 -1.11
C LEU A 40 3.11 12.82 -1.57
N ALA A 41 3.09 11.59 -1.07
CA ALA A 41 3.96 10.50 -1.53
C ALA A 41 3.18 9.19 -1.59
N PRO A 42 3.39 8.31 -2.58
CA PRO A 42 2.95 6.92 -2.42
C PRO A 42 3.84 6.20 -1.38
N PRO A 43 3.40 5.04 -0.85
CA PRO A 43 4.28 4.18 -0.05
C PRO A 43 5.44 3.67 -0.90
N ASP A 44 6.44 3.03 -0.27
CA ASP A 44 7.49 2.30 -0.99
C ASP A 44 6.88 1.20 -1.85
N HIS A 45 6.66 1.48 -3.12
CA HIS A 45 6.08 0.55 -4.07
C HIS A 45 7.13 -0.02 -5.00
N ASN A 46 8.38 -0.14 -4.54
CA ASN A 46 9.51 -0.65 -5.30
C ASN A 46 9.08 -1.83 -6.19
N ALA A 47 8.88 -1.51 -7.47
CA ALA A 47 8.53 -2.42 -8.55
C ALA A 47 9.81 -2.51 -9.38
N ASN A 48 10.80 -3.26 -8.91
CA ASN A 48 12.05 -3.38 -9.66
C ASN A 48 12.49 -4.83 -9.77
N ALA A 49 12.08 -5.44 -10.88
CA ALA A 49 12.90 -6.41 -11.56
C ALA A 49 13.04 -5.97 -13.01
N ALA A 50 14.17 -5.32 -13.28
CA ALA A 50 14.69 -4.97 -14.60
C ALA A 50 13.98 -3.82 -15.33
N ALA A 51 14.69 -2.70 -15.36
CA ALA A 51 14.97 -1.97 -16.58
C ALA A 51 14.73 -2.81 -17.86
N GLN A 52 13.66 -2.47 -18.59
CA GLN A 52 13.55 -2.79 -20.00
C GLN A 52 13.67 -1.49 -20.80
N SER A 53 14.91 -1.12 -21.10
CA SER A 53 15.24 -0.53 -22.38
C SER A 53 16.61 -1.07 -22.81
N LEU A 54 16.56 -2.20 -23.52
CA LEU A 54 17.58 -2.55 -24.49
C LEU A 54 17.33 -1.68 -25.73
N THR A 55 18.02 -0.55 -25.83
CA THR A 55 18.45 -0.03 -27.13
C THR A 55 19.88 0.49 -27.02
N ASN A 56 20.78 -0.23 -27.68
CA ASN A 56 22.12 0.15 -28.13
C ASN A 56 23.27 0.19 -27.10
N GLY A 57 23.84 -1.00 -26.85
CA GLY A 57 25.27 -1.19 -27.13
C GLY A 57 26.31 -0.73 -26.12
N LEU A 58 25.95 -0.39 -24.87
CA LEU A 58 26.91 -0.28 -23.77
C LEU A 58 26.35 -1.00 -22.53
N ALA A 59 27.23 -1.77 -21.89
CA ALA A 59 26.90 -2.89 -21.01
C ALA A 59 25.96 -2.56 -19.83
N PRO A 60 24.91 -3.36 -19.59
CA PRO A 60 24.26 -3.41 -18.29
C PRO A 60 24.99 -4.44 -17.40
N ARG A 61 25.76 -3.96 -16.42
CA ARG A 61 26.08 -4.74 -15.22
C ARG A 61 25.18 -4.24 -14.09
N VAL A 62 24.00 -4.83 -13.96
CA VAL A 62 23.41 -5.09 -12.64
C VAL A 62 22.86 -6.51 -12.68
N LEU A 63 23.73 -7.42 -12.28
CA LEU A 63 23.46 -8.83 -12.10
C LEU A 63 22.68 -8.96 -10.77
N TRP A 64 21.35 -9.10 -10.83
CA TRP A 64 20.55 -9.52 -9.67
C TRP A 64 20.56 -11.05 -9.62
N VAL A 65 21.72 -11.60 -9.26
CA VAL A 65 21.81 -12.99 -8.78
C VAL A 65 21.91 -12.88 -7.27
N ARG A 66 21.08 -13.66 -6.57
CA ARG A 66 21.23 -13.94 -5.12
C ARG A 66 22.69 -14.31 -4.87
N ASP A 67 23.48 -13.39 -4.34
CA ASP A 67 24.77 -13.74 -3.76
C ASP A 67 24.52 -14.12 -2.30
N THR A 68 24.97 -15.30 -1.94
CA THR A 68 24.54 -16.06 -0.75
C THR A 68 25.05 -15.52 0.58
N ASP A 69 25.68 -14.35 0.60
CA ASP A 69 26.40 -13.85 1.77
C ASP A 69 25.88 -12.51 2.34
N ASN A 70 24.78 -11.93 1.84
CA ASN A 70 24.16 -10.77 2.51
C ASN A 70 22.66 -10.56 2.17
N PRO A 71 21.71 -10.71 3.12
CA PRO A 71 20.27 -10.67 2.84
C PRO A 71 19.65 -9.25 2.79
N THR A 72 20.45 -8.17 2.76
CA THR A 72 19.97 -6.78 2.98
C THR A 72 20.34 -5.79 1.87
N GLY A 73 20.43 -6.23 0.61
CA GLY A 73 20.66 -5.30 -0.49
C GLY A 73 19.48 -4.34 -0.65
N ASP A 74 19.59 -3.13 -0.11
CA ASP A 74 18.58 -2.08 -0.18
C ASP A 74 18.19 -1.80 -1.63
N ILE A 75 16.97 -2.15 -2.00
CA ILE A 75 16.37 -1.69 -3.26
C ILE A 75 16.20 -0.18 -3.10
N PRO A 76 16.80 0.66 -3.97
CA PRO A 76 16.70 2.10 -3.82
C PRO A 76 15.23 2.51 -3.91
N VAL A 77 14.74 3.13 -2.84
CA VAL A 77 13.39 3.71 -2.78
C VAL A 77 13.22 4.67 -3.96
N PRO A 78 12.12 4.62 -4.73
CA PRO A 78 11.91 5.56 -5.82
C PRO A 78 11.81 6.98 -5.26
N ASP A 79 12.39 7.97 -5.94
CA ASP A 79 12.39 9.37 -5.49
C ASP A 79 10.99 9.92 -5.18
N GLU A 80 9.97 9.45 -5.90
CA GLU A 80 8.59 9.84 -5.64
C GLU A 80 8.05 9.36 -4.29
N CYS A 81 8.54 8.21 -3.80
CA CYS A 81 8.21 7.63 -2.50
C CYS A 81 9.02 8.27 -1.36
N ALA A 82 10.27 8.64 -1.64
CA ALA A 82 11.21 9.16 -0.65
C ALA A 82 10.80 10.56 -0.15
N VAL A 83 10.41 10.70 1.11
CA VAL A 83 10.09 11.99 1.76
C VAL A 83 11.20 12.40 2.70
N GLN A 84 11.49 13.69 2.83
CA GLN A 84 12.47 14.20 3.77
C GLN A 84 11.79 14.95 4.90
N ALA A 85 12.25 14.73 6.13
CA ALA A 85 11.91 15.55 7.29
C ALA A 85 12.91 16.71 7.38
N ILE A 86 12.48 17.90 6.94
CA ILE A 86 13.34 19.10 6.91
C ILE A 86 13.21 19.81 8.25
N VAL A 87 14.32 19.90 8.99
CA VAL A 87 14.43 20.66 10.23
C VAL A 87 15.50 21.74 10.06
N GLU A 88 15.07 22.98 10.11
CA GLU A 88 15.92 24.17 10.00
C GLU A 88 16.10 24.79 11.38
N LEU A 89 17.33 25.18 11.71
CA LEU A 89 17.76 25.64 13.03
C LEU A 89 18.43 27.00 12.92
N THR A 90 18.28 27.84 13.94
CA THR A 90 19.09 29.05 14.10
C THR A 90 19.72 29.07 15.49
N HIS A 91 20.96 29.58 15.57
CA HIS A 91 21.71 29.71 16.82
C HIS A 91 21.92 28.40 17.59
N VAL A 92 21.94 27.27 16.87
CA VAL A 92 22.31 25.94 17.40
C VAL A 92 23.69 25.57 16.84
N PRO A 93 24.66 25.16 17.68
CA PRO A 93 25.96 24.71 17.20
C PRO A 93 25.83 23.40 16.41
N ASP A 94 26.78 23.16 15.51
CA ASP A 94 26.92 21.86 14.83
C ASP A 94 27.35 20.76 15.82
N GLY A 95 26.98 19.52 15.54
CA GLY A 95 27.33 18.35 16.34
C GLY A 95 26.39 18.05 17.51
N ALA A 96 25.30 18.80 17.69
CA ALA A 96 24.28 18.47 18.66
C ALA A 96 23.46 17.27 18.18
N ASP A 97 23.14 16.35 19.09
CA ASP A 97 22.34 15.17 18.77
C ASP A 97 20.88 15.56 18.51
N ALA A 98 20.24 14.86 17.57
CA ALA A 98 18.86 15.10 17.22
C ALA A 98 18.08 13.79 17.00
N VAL A 99 16.78 13.87 17.25
CA VAL A 99 15.82 12.78 17.02
C VAL A 99 14.58 13.33 16.35
N ILE A 100 14.05 12.59 15.39
CA ILE A 100 12.76 12.87 14.75
C ILE A 100 11.80 11.71 14.99
N GLU A 101 10.59 12.00 15.41
CA GLU A 101 9.52 11.02 15.63
C GLU A 101 8.30 11.35 14.75
N VAL A 102 7.83 10.37 13.98
CA VAL A 102 6.68 10.50 13.07
C VAL A 102 5.39 10.07 13.76
N PHE A 103 4.34 10.87 13.56
CA PHE A 103 3.02 10.68 14.15
C PHE A 103 1.92 10.77 13.08
N ARG A 104 0.81 10.09 13.36
CA ARG A 104 -0.43 10.22 12.59
C ARG A 104 -1.17 11.51 12.97
N CYS A 105 -1.57 12.29 11.98
CA CYS A 105 -2.49 13.41 12.18
C CYS A 105 -3.83 12.90 12.72
N GLY A 106 -4.48 13.71 13.57
CA GLY A 106 -5.80 13.41 14.13
C GLY A 106 -5.84 12.38 15.27
N THR A 107 -4.92 11.40 15.32
CA THR A 107 -4.82 10.45 16.45
C THR A 107 -3.63 10.71 17.37
N ASN A 108 -2.60 11.44 16.90
CA ASN A 108 -1.33 11.63 17.60
C ASN A 108 -0.62 10.32 17.98
N GLN A 109 -0.97 9.21 17.33
CA GLN A 109 -0.31 7.93 17.54
C GLN A 109 1.04 7.94 16.82
N ALA A 110 2.10 7.54 17.52
CA ALA A 110 3.40 7.32 16.92
C ALA A 110 3.32 6.23 15.84
N VAL A 111 4.00 6.45 14.72
CA VAL A 111 4.11 5.46 13.66
C VAL A 111 5.10 4.37 14.10
N THR A 112 4.74 3.10 13.93
CA THR A 112 5.67 1.98 14.17
C THR A 112 6.93 2.18 13.33
N ASP A 113 8.10 2.06 13.96
CA ASP A 113 9.40 2.32 13.31
C ASP A 113 9.50 3.72 12.67
N GLY A 114 8.71 4.69 13.16
CA GLY A 114 8.70 6.08 12.71
C GLY A 114 9.71 6.97 13.42
N MET A 115 10.65 6.40 14.18
CA MET A 115 11.69 7.14 14.90
C MET A 115 12.98 7.14 14.08
N LEU A 116 13.49 8.33 13.76
CA LEU A 116 14.79 8.55 13.15
C LEU A 116 15.75 9.04 14.24
N ALA A 117 16.69 8.18 14.61
CA ALA A 117 17.69 8.44 15.64
C ALA A 117 19.09 8.54 15.02
N GLY A 118 20.07 8.98 15.81
CA GLY A 118 21.47 9.13 15.36
C GLY A 118 21.65 10.28 14.36
N LEU A 119 20.75 11.27 14.39
CA LEU A 119 20.86 12.48 13.58
C LEU A 119 21.71 13.52 14.32
N THR A 120 22.29 14.45 13.57
CA THR A 120 23.11 15.53 14.14
C THR A 120 22.77 16.88 13.52
N THR A 121 23.17 17.97 14.18
CA THR A 121 23.09 19.31 13.62
C THR A 121 24.30 19.63 12.75
N GLN A 122 24.06 20.15 11.55
CA GLN A 122 25.11 20.59 10.63
C GLN A 122 24.61 21.75 9.76
N GLY A 123 25.33 22.88 9.77
CA GLY A 123 25.03 24.01 8.90
C GLY A 123 23.62 24.60 9.13
N GLY A 124 23.15 24.62 10.38
CA GLY A 124 21.81 25.11 10.72
C GLY A 124 20.67 24.17 10.33
N LYS A 125 20.92 22.86 10.21
CA LYS A 125 19.92 21.84 9.90
C LYS A 125 20.11 20.60 10.75
N VAL A 126 19.08 19.78 10.89
CA VAL A 126 19.23 18.38 11.33
C VAL A 126 19.46 17.51 10.09
N VAL A 127 20.51 16.69 10.12
CA VAL A 127 20.95 15.84 9.01
C VAL A 127 21.30 14.43 9.49
N ASP A 128 21.33 13.48 8.55
CA ASP A 128 22.01 12.22 8.74
C ASP A 128 23.54 12.45 8.68
N PRO A 129 24.31 12.03 9.70
CA PRO A 129 25.74 12.33 9.80
C PRO A 129 26.61 11.67 8.73
N PHE A 130 26.12 10.61 8.07
CA PHE A 130 26.85 9.92 7.00
C PHE A 130 26.67 10.59 5.65
N THR A 131 25.49 11.14 5.39
CA THR A 131 25.16 11.74 4.09
C THR A 131 25.29 13.26 4.09
N GLY A 132 25.15 13.91 5.25
CA GLY A 132 25.04 15.37 5.36
C GLY A 132 23.71 15.94 4.85
N GLU A 133 22.76 15.07 4.50
CA GLU A 133 21.46 15.43 3.95
C GLU A 133 20.34 15.26 4.99
N PRO A 134 19.17 15.92 4.81
CA PRO A 134 18.00 15.66 5.65
C PRO A 134 17.60 14.18 5.60
N PRO A 135 17.19 13.58 6.73
CA PRO A 135 16.85 12.17 6.77
C PRO A 135 15.66 11.86 5.85
N VAL A 136 15.80 10.75 5.12
CA VAL A 136 14.82 10.26 4.15
C VAL A 136 13.98 9.15 4.77
N LEU A 137 12.68 9.17 4.51
CA LEU A 137 11.74 8.13 4.91
C LEU A 137 10.97 7.60 3.70
N ALA A 138 10.56 6.35 3.78
CA ALA A 138 9.63 5.72 2.84
C ALA A 138 8.65 4.87 3.63
N PHE A 139 7.35 5.03 3.35
CA PHE A 139 6.33 4.32 4.12
C PHE A 139 6.16 2.88 3.63
N GLN A 140 6.21 1.92 4.56
CA GLN A 140 6.05 0.49 4.29
C GLN A 140 4.72 -0.04 4.85
N ALA A 141 4.26 -1.22 4.37
CA ALA A 141 3.01 -1.83 4.84
C ALA A 141 2.98 -2.07 6.36
N ALA A 142 4.11 -2.44 6.98
CA ALA A 142 4.19 -2.66 8.43
C ALA A 142 3.83 -1.41 9.25
N GLN A 143 4.00 -0.22 8.65
CA GLN A 143 3.67 1.05 9.26
C GLN A 143 2.20 1.43 9.06
N ALA A 144 1.42 0.58 8.38
CA ALA A 144 0.00 0.76 8.10
C ALA A 144 -0.32 2.20 7.63
N PRO A 145 0.26 2.66 6.51
CA PRO A 145 0.24 4.07 6.11
C PRO A 145 -1.17 4.62 5.84
N TRP A 146 -2.13 3.72 5.65
CA TRP A 146 -3.53 4.07 5.41
C TRP A 146 -4.44 3.75 6.59
N ASP A 147 -3.97 3.44 7.79
CA ASP A 147 -4.89 3.21 8.91
C ASP A 147 -4.98 4.44 9.84
N PRO A 148 -6.14 5.11 9.98
CA PRO A 148 -7.39 4.90 9.23
C PRO A 148 -7.35 5.50 7.81
N TRP A 149 -8.12 4.92 6.89
CA TRP A 149 -8.00 5.14 5.43
C TRP A 149 -8.36 6.56 4.98
N ASP A 150 -9.21 7.22 5.74
CA ASP A 150 -9.71 8.56 5.50
C ASP A 150 -8.76 9.63 6.05
N LYS A 151 -7.76 9.25 6.85
CA LYS A 151 -6.76 10.15 7.43
C LYS A 151 -5.32 9.62 7.23
N PRO A 152 -4.87 9.43 5.98
CA PRO A 152 -3.50 9.00 5.68
C PRO A 152 -2.53 10.19 5.77
N PHE A 153 -2.61 10.98 6.85
CA PHE A 153 -1.85 12.21 7.06
C PHE A 153 -0.88 12.06 8.24
N PHE A 154 0.31 12.63 8.08
CA PHE A 154 1.43 12.49 9.00
C PHE A 154 2.11 13.82 9.27
N TYR A 155 2.56 13.97 10.52
CA TYR A 155 3.43 15.04 10.98
C TYR A 155 4.60 14.42 11.74
N PHE A 156 5.61 15.21 12.06
CA PHE A 156 6.72 14.75 12.87
C PHE A 156 7.10 15.78 13.94
N LYS A 157 7.74 15.30 15.00
CA LYS A 157 8.35 16.13 16.04
C LYS A 157 9.86 15.95 15.97
N ALA A 158 10.59 17.04 16.04
CA ALA A 158 12.04 17.05 16.13
C ALA A 158 12.45 17.53 17.52
N SER A 159 13.41 16.84 18.13
CA SER A 159 14.07 17.25 19.37
C SER A 159 15.57 17.33 19.12
N VAL A 160 16.20 18.42 19.56
CA VAL A 160 17.65 18.63 19.49
C VAL A 160 18.19 18.76 20.90
N ASP A 161 19.30 18.09 21.21
CA ASP A 161 19.98 18.16 22.50
C ASP A 161 20.75 19.49 22.65
N PHE A 162 19.99 20.58 22.66
CA PHE A 162 20.48 21.93 22.84
C PHE A 162 19.36 22.79 23.43
N MET A 163 19.46 23.13 24.72
CA MET A 163 18.46 23.95 25.43
C MET A 163 17.02 23.43 25.32
N ASP A 164 16.81 22.11 25.34
CA ASP A 164 15.49 21.46 25.18
C ASP A 164 14.72 21.89 23.90
N LEU A 165 15.44 22.25 22.83
CA LEU A 165 14.85 22.77 21.61
C LEU A 165 14.00 21.71 20.89
N LYS A 166 12.71 22.01 20.69
CA LYS A 166 11.72 21.12 20.08
C LYS A 166 10.87 21.84 19.05
N GLY A 167 10.55 21.15 17.97
CA GLY A 167 9.69 21.65 16.89
C GLY A 167 8.79 20.55 16.35
N GLU A 168 7.73 20.92 15.65
CA GLU A 168 6.86 19.98 14.96
C GLU A 168 6.46 20.52 13.57
N SER A 169 6.30 19.62 12.60
CA SER A 169 5.68 19.98 11.34
C SER A 169 4.16 20.12 11.49
N GLU A 170 3.50 20.70 10.48
CA GLU A 170 2.05 20.95 10.55
C GLU A 170 1.27 19.66 10.80
N LYS A 171 0.37 19.70 11.79
CA LYS A 171 -0.41 18.54 12.26
C LYS A 171 -1.89 18.67 11.98
N ASP A 172 -2.40 19.88 11.73
CA ASP A 172 -3.81 20.13 11.43
C ASP A 172 -4.12 19.83 9.96
N SER A 173 -4.28 18.54 9.67
CA SER A 173 -4.64 18.07 8.33
C SER A 173 -6.04 18.51 7.89
N SER A 174 -6.86 19.06 8.79
CA SER A 174 -8.21 19.54 8.45
C SER A 174 -8.18 20.98 7.95
N ALA A 175 -7.41 21.85 8.61
CA ALA A 175 -7.25 23.25 8.22
C ALA A 175 -6.18 23.43 7.12
N LYS A 176 -5.11 22.63 7.17
CA LYS A 176 -3.92 22.77 6.31
C LYS A 176 -3.44 21.43 5.74
N PRO A 177 -4.28 20.68 5.01
CA PRO A 177 -3.90 19.39 4.43
C PRO A 177 -2.69 19.45 3.49
N GLY A 178 -2.40 20.62 2.89
CA GLY A 178 -1.26 20.81 2.00
C GLY A 178 0.09 20.94 2.71
N ASP A 179 0.09 21.15 4.04
CA ASP A 179 1.30 21.32 4.85
C ASP A 179 1.64 20.04 5.65
N CYS A 180 0.69 19.11 5.76
CA CYS A 180 0.92 17.76 6.27
C CYS A 180 1.42 16.83 5.15
N LEU A 181 2.11 15.74 5.51
CA LEU A 181 2.42 14.69 4.56
C LEU A 181 1.19 13.78 4.42
N ARG A 182 0.70 13.60 3.19
CA ARG A 182 -0.31 12.60 2.85
C ARG A 182 0.33 11.40 2.16
N ILE A 183 -0.06 10.19 2.55
CA ILE A 183 0.28 8.97 1.79
C ILE A 183 -0.81 8.65 0.79
N ALA A 184 -0.44 8.58 -0.49
CA ALA A 184 -1.33 8.28 -1.59
C ALA A 184 -1.84 6.84 -1.50
N PHE A 185 -3.06 6.60 -1.97
CA PHE A 185 -3.49 5.24 -2.28
C PHE A 185 -2.67 4.75 -3.47
N TRP A 186 -2.08 3.57 -3.35
CA TRP A 186 -1.30 2.96 -4.42
C TRP A 186 -2.05 1.77 -5.00
N VAL A 187 -2.50 1.88 -6.25
CA VAL A 187 -3.26 0.82 -6.91
C VAL A 187 -2.46 0.26 -8.09
N VAL A 188 -2.30 -1.05 -8.13
CA VAL A 188 -1.64 -1.73 -9.24
C VAL A 188 -2.67 -2.60 -9.96
N ALA A 189 -2.73 -2.48 -11.28
CA ALA A 189 -3.51 -3.36 -12.13
C ALA A 189 -2.57 -4.14 -13.07
N LEU A 190 -2.41 -5.44 -12.80
CA LEU A 190 -1.54 -6.32 -13.55
C LEU A 190 -2.34 -7.09 -14.61
N ALA A 191 -2.04 -6.82 -15.88
CA ALA A 191 -2.47 -7.65 -17.00
C ALA A 191 -1.59 -8.91 -17.10
N GLY A 192 -2.24 -10.04 -17.41
CA GLY A 192 -1.66 -11.36 -17.33
C GLY A 192 -0.43 -11.55 -18.20
N ALA A 193 0.53 -12.24 -17.61
CA ALA A 193 1.88 -12.43 -18.12
C ALA A 193 2.03 -13.60 -19.12
N LYS A 194 0.97 -14.24 -19.60
CA LYS A 194 1.05 -15.32 -20.58
C LYS A 194 -0.32 -15.58 -21.21
N ASP A 195 -0.30 -15.71 -22.53
CA ASP A 195 -1.43 -16.05 -23.41
C ASP A 195 -2.42 -14.88 -23.62
N LEU A 196 -2.51 -14.48 -24.90
CA LEU A 196 -3.24 -13.36 -25.49
C LEU A 196 -4.72 -13.28 -25.07
N LEU A 197 -5.02 -12.84 -23.86
CA LEU A 197 -6.34 -12.30 -23.52
C LEU A 197 -6.34 -10.84 -24.00
N PRO A 198 -6.90 -10.53 -25.19
CA PRO A 198 -6.71 -9.22 -25.84
C PRO A 198 -7.28 -8.05 -25.03
N ASP A 199 -8.10 -8.32 -24.02
CA ASP A 199 -8.85 -7.32 -23.27
C ASP A 199 -8.38 -7.13 -21.81
N THR A 200 -7.42 -7.93 -21.30
CA THR A 200 -6.99 -7.80 -19.89
C THR A 200 -6.25 -6.48 -19.64
N LEU A 201 -5.43 -6.03 -20.59
CA LEU A 201 -4.78 -4.72 -20.50
C LEU A 201 -5.80 -3.57 -20.62
N ASN A 202 -6.82 -3.73 -21.46
CA ASN A 202 -7.90 -2.75 -21.57
C ASN A 202 -8.70 -2.66 -20.26
N GLU A 203 -9.01 -3.79 -19.63
CA GLU A 203 -9.61 -3.81 -18.29
C GLU A 203 -8.71 -3.07 -17.28
N CYS A 204 -7.43 -3.40 -17.20
CA CYS A 204 -6.50 -2.74 -16.28
C CYS A 204 -6.44 -1.22 -16.50
N ASN A 205 -6.35 -0.76 -17.75
CA ASN A 205 -6.33 0.66 -18.10
C ASN A 205 -7.63 1.39 -17.72
N ASP A 206 -8.78 0.76 -17.97
CA ASP A 206 -10.09 1.28 -17.58
C ASP A 206 -10.18 1.45 -16.06
N LEU A 207 -9.75 0.44 -15.29
CA LEU A 207 -9.77 0.49 -13.82
C LEU A 207 -8.82 1.54 -13.26
N VAL A 208 -7.60 1.65 -13.80
CA VAL A 208 -6.66 2.73 -13.46
C VAL A 208 -7.28 4.10 -13.74
N THR A 209 -7.95 4.27 -14.89
CA THR A 209 -8.63 5.52 -15.24
C THR A 209 -9.74 5.88 -14.26
N ILE A 210 -10.45 4.88 -13.73
CA ILE A 210 -11.51 5.10 -12.73
C ILE A 210 -10.91 5.56 -11.41
N VAL A 211 -9.92 4.84 -10.86
CA VAL A 211 -9.40 5.11 -9.51
C VAL A 211 -8.54 6.38 -9.46
N THR A 212 -7.86 6.75 -10.55
CA THR A 212 -7.05 7.99 -10.62
C THR A 212 -7.86 9.28 -10.57
N LYS A 213 -9.20 9.21 -10.70
CA LYS A 213 -10.08 10.36 -10.43
C LYS A 213 -10.06 10.77 -8.95
N ILE A 214 -9.64 9.88 -8.05
CA ILE A 214 -9.46 10.20 -6.64
C ILE A 214 -8.16 11.00 -6.49
N ALA A 215 -8.27 12.24 -5.99
CA ALA A 215 -7.18 13.22 -5.99
C ALA A 215 -5.87 12.77 -5.33
N HIS A 216 -5.91 11.75 -4.47
CA HIS A 216 -4.76 11.20 -3.76
C HIS A 216 -4.56 9.71 -4.04
N CYS A 217 -5.09 9.21 -5.15
CA CYS A 217 -4.81 7.87 -5.66
C CYS A 217 -3.77 7.97 -6.76
N LYS A 218 -2.67 7.25 -6.60
CA LYS A 218 -1.74 6.92 -7.68
C LYS A 218 -2.03 5.49 -8.13
N ALA A 219 -2.07 5.29 -9.44
CA ALA A 219 -2.31 3.95 -9.98
C ALA A 219 -1.50 3.71 -11.25
N THR A 220 -1.21 2.44 -11.50
CA THR A 220 -0.50 2.02 -12.71
C THR A 220 -1.10 0.73 -13.25
N SER A 221 -1.14 0.62 -14.57
CA SER A 221 -1.34 -0.64 -15.27
C SER A 221 0.01 -1.22 -15.67
N ARG A 222 0.17 -2.52 -15.50
CA ARG A 222 1.39 -3.25 -15.87
C ARG A 222 1.03 -4.34 -16.87
N ASP A 223 1.81 -4.40 -17.94
CA ASP A 223 1.88 -5.52 -18.85
C ASP A 223 3.35 -5.97 -18.91
N HIS A 224 3.58 -7.28 -18.88
CA HIS A 224 4.91 -7.85 -19.02
C HIS A 224 5.13 -8.51 -20.38
N ASP A 225 4.37 -8.09 -21.39
CA ASP A 225 4.50 -8.55 -22.79
C ASP A 225 4.44 -10.07 -22.92
N GLY A 226 3.54 -10.71 -22.17
CA GLY A 226 3.43 -12.16 -22.14
C GLY A 226 4.62 -12.89 -21.49
N ARG A 227 5.43 -12.20 -20.67
CA ARG A 227 6.47 -12.81 -19.83
C ARG A 227 5.98 -13.09 -18.43
N LEU A 228 6.02 -14.37 -18.07
CA LEU A 228 5.77 -14.87 -16.73
C LEU A 228 6.75 -14.27 -15.70
N LEU A 229 6.21 -13.85 -14.55
CA LEU A 229 6.98 -13.30 -13.44
C LEU A 229 7.62 -14.41 -12.59
N SER A 230 8.72 -14.08 -11.91
CA SER A 230 9.16 -14.82 -10.72
C SER A 230 8.23 -14.51 -9.54
N LEU A 231 8.31 -15.31 -8.47
CA LEU A 231 7.52 -15.04 -7.27
C LEU A 231 7.91 -13.70 -6.61
N ALA A 232 9.22 -13.41 -6.56
CA ALA A 232 9.74 -12.15 -6.06
C ALA A 232 9.28 -10.94 -6.90
N GLN A 233 9.20 -11.11 -8.23
CA GLN A 233 8.65 -10.10 -9.13
C GLN A 233 7.18 -9.82 -8.82
N LEU A 234 6.36 -10.85 -8.68
CA LEU A 234 4.97 -10.67 -8.28
C LEU A 234 4.85 -10.01 -6.90
N GLY A 235 5.69 -10.42 -5.94
CA GLY A 235 5.75 -9.81 -4.61
C GLY A 235 6.09 -8.32 -4.65
N SER A 236 6.95 -7.92 -5.58
CA SER A 236 7.28 -6.51 -5.86
C SER A 236 6.08 -5.74 -6.41
N GLU A 237 5.27 -6.34 -7.28
CA GLU A 237 4.03 -5.72 -7.79
C GLU A 237 2.93 -5.62 -6.72
N LEU A 238 2.86 -6.57 -5.79
CA LEU A 238 1.90 -6.57 -4.67
C LEU A 238 2.29 -5.61 -3.55
N ARG A 239 3.59 -5.32 -3.42
CA ARG A 239 4.19 -4.61 -2.28
C ARG A 239 3.48 -3.28 -2.06
N ASN A 240 3.03 -3.10 -0.82
CA ASN A 240 2.51 -1.84 -0.30
C ASN A 240 1.45 -1.25 -1.24
N THR A 241 0.52 -2.08 -1.69
CA THR A 241 -0.64 -1.66 -2.49
C THR A 241 -1.85 -1.44 -1.58
N TYR A 242 -2.61 -0.38 -1.87
CA TYR A 242 -3.91 -0.13 -1.26
C TYR A 242 -4.94 -1.14 -1.78
N ALA A 243 -4.95 -1.32 -3.10
CA ALA A 243 -5.68 -2.34 -3.81
C ALA A 243 -4.84 -2.89 -4.97
N TYR A 244 -5.06 -4.15 -5.31
CA TYR A 244 -4.39 -4.83 -6.40
C TYR A 244 -5.41 -5.53 -7.29
N ILE A 245 -5.25 -5.35 -8.60
CA ILE A 245 -6.07 -5.99 -9.61
C ILE A 245 -5.19 -6.98 -10.36
N GLN A 246 -5.58 -8.26 -10.33
CA GLN A 246 -5.00 -9.29 -11.16
C GLN A 246 -5.97 -9.60 -12.30
N SER A 247 -5.62 -9.23 -13.53
CA SER A 247 -6.37 -9.62 -14.73
C SER A 247 -5.56 -10.64 -15.52
N SER A 248 -5.80 -11.93 -15.31
CA SER A 248 -5.01 -13.01 -15.93
C SER A 248 -5.76 -14.36 -15.94
N HIS A 249 -5.10 -15.42 -16.37
CA HIS A 249 -5.65 -16.76 -16.19
C HIS A 249 -5.62 -17.17 -14.72
N GLY A 250 -6.65 -17.90 -14.30
CA GLY A 250 -6.68 -18.68 -13.07
C GLY A 250 -7.13 -20.10 -13.38
N ASN A 251 -6.86 -21.03 -12.46
CA ASN A 251 -7.41 -22.37 -12.54
C ASN A 251 -7.39 -23.03 -11.16
N VAL A 252 -8.04 -24.18 -11.07
CA VAL A 252 -7.87 -25.13 -9.98
C VAL A 252 -6.76 -26.11 -10.35
N TYR A 253 -5.82 -26.33 -9.45
CA TYR A 253 -4.66 -27.18 -9.65
C TYR A 253 -4.57 -28.25 -8.58
N ARG A 254 -4.17 -29.45 -8.98
CA ARG A 254 -3.89 -30.54 -8.05
C ARG A 254 -2.67 -30.19 -7.21
N ARG A 255 -2.78 -30.30 -5.88
CA ARG A 255 -1.73 -29.92 -4.92
C ARG A 255 -0.44 -30.74 -5.09
N SER A 256 -0.56 -32.02 -5.46
CA SER A 256 0.59 -32.95 -5.52
C SER A 256 1.55 -32.70 -6.68
N ASP A 257 1.05 -32.25 -7.83
CA ASP A 257 1.85 -32.15 -9.06
C ASP A 257 1.54 -30.91 -9.92
N GLY A 258 0.60 -30.06 -9.50
CA GLY A 258 0.28 -28.81 -10.17
C GLY A 258 -0.44 -28.98 -11.51
N LEU A 259 -1.02 -30.15 -11.81
CA LEU A 259 -1.83 -30.32 -13.01
C LEU A 259 -3.19 -29.61 -12.87
N PRO A 260 -3.70 -28.93 -13.91
CA PRO A 260 -4.99 -28.28 -13.86
C PRO A 260 -6.12 -29.29 -13.71
N VAL A 261 -7.23 -28.87 -13.13
CA VAL A 261 -8.47 -29.66 -13.09
C VAL A 261 -9.01 -29.89 -14.50
N ASP A 262 -9.55 -31.07 -14.74
CA ASP A 262 -10.32 -31.37 -15.94
C ASP A 262 -11.77 -30.92 -15.74
N LEU A 263 -12.13 -29.77 -16.32
CA LEU A 263 -13.47 -29.19 -16.18
C LEU A 263 -14.54 -29.98 -16.93
N ASP A 264 -14.20 -30.71 -17.98
CA ASP A 264 -15.16 -31.54 -18.71
C ASP A 264 -15.65 -32.71 -17.82
N ALA A 265 -14.74 -33.25 -17.01
CA ALA A 265 -15.06 -34.30 -16.04
C ALA A 265 -15.70 -33.75 -14.74
N MET A 266 -15.19 -32.62 -14.25
CA MET A 266 -15.49 -32.10 -12.90
C MET A 266 -16.62 -31.05 -12.85
N GLY A 267 -16.95 -30.42 -13.98
CA GLY A 267 -17.93 -29.32 -14.07
C GLY A 267 -17.29 -27.92 -13.96
N ASP A 268 -18.10 -26.89 -14.21
CA ASP A 268 -17.77 -25.49 -13.99
C ASP A 268 -18.90 -24.78 -13.18
N PRO A 269 -18.72 -24.51 -11.88
CA PRO A 269 -17.50 -24.75 -11.10
C PRO A 269 -17.21 -26.25 -10.94
N PRO A 270 -15.96 -26.66 -10.63
CA PRO A 270 -15.58 -28.06 -10.48
C PRO A 270 -16.10 -28.65 -9.15
N ASP A 271 -17.41 -28.81 -9.04
CA ASP A 271 -18.14 -29.23 -7.83
C ASP A 271 -17.75 -30.65 -7.34
N LYS A 272 -17.15 -31.46 -8.23
CA LYS A 272 -16.66 -32.81 -7.89
C LYS A 272 -15.22 -32.85 -7.41
N ALA A 273 -14.47 -31.76 -7.52
CA ALA A 273 -13.09 -31.71 -7.06
C ALA A 273 -13.04 -31.65 -5.52
N ASP A 274 -12.10 -32.38 -4.93
CA ASP A 274 -11.86 -32.34 -3.48
C ASP A 274 -10.89 -31.19 -3.13
N PRO A 275 -11.28 -30.20 -2.31
CA PRO A 275 -10.41 -29.11 -1.86
C PRO A 275 -9.17 -29.58 -1.08
N ALA A 276 -9.16 -30.81 -0.55
CA ALA A 276 -7.97 -31.41 0.05
C ALA A 276 -6.94 -31.86 -1.01
N VAL A 277 -7.39 -32.15 -2.23
CA VAL A 277 -6.54 -32.61 -3.35
C VAL A 277 -6.21 -31.46 -4.30
N TYR A 278 -7.11 -30.50 -4.44
CA TYR A 278 -7.04 -29.39 -5.37
C TYR A 278 -6.98 -28.04 -4.66
N ARG A 279 -6.49 -27.00 -5.35
CA ARG A 279 -6.43 -25.62 -4.84
C ARG A 279 -6.62 -24.60 -5.94
N SER A 280 -7.15 -23.43 -5.58
CA SER A 280 -7.23 -22.27 -6.47
C SER A 280 -5.86 -21.60 -6.62
N ALA A 281 -5.51 -21.17 -7.83
CA ALA A 281 -4.29 -20.40 -8.09
C ALA A 281 -4.46 -19.44 -9.27
N ILE A 282 -3.59 -18.42 -9.31
CA ILE A 282 -3.45 -17.49 -10.43
C ILE A 282 -2.23 -17.83 -11.29
N SER A 283 -2.31 -17.51 -12.58
CA SER A 283 -1.25 -17.70 -13.57
C SER A 283 -0.45 -16.42 -13.81
N ALA A 284 0.24 -15.95 -12.75
CA ALA A 284 1.16 -14.81 -12.84
C ALA A 284 2.62 -15.23 -13.07
N THR A 285 3.00 -16.46 -12.69
CA THR A 285 4.41 -16.91 -12.65
C THR A 285 4.70 -18.15 -13.49
N SER A 286 5.98 -18.36 -13.82
CA SER A 286 6.48 -19.53 -14.58
C SER A 286 6.71 -20.78 -13.75
N LEU A 287 6.51 -20.70 -12.44
CA LEU A 287 6.73 -21.81 -11.52
C LEU A 287 5.85 -23.03 -11.86
N PRO A 288 6.39 -24.26 -11.74
CA PRO A 288 5.54 -25.43 -11.63
C PRO A 288 4.63 -25.25 -10.41
N GLY A 289 3.31 -25.28 -10.63
CA GLY A 289 2.32 -25.20 -9.56
C GLY A 289 1.60 -23.87 -9.35
N ARG A 290 1.90 -22.82 -10.14
CA ARG A 290 1.17 -21.51 -10.17
C ARG A 290 1.15 -20.81 -8.80
N VAL A 291 0.61 -19.59 -8.72
CA VAL A 291 0.60 -18.83 -7.45
C VAL A 291 -0.67 -19.15 -6.68
N GLY A 292 -0.54 -20.07 -5.71
CA GLY A 292 -1.58 -20.45 -4.77
C GLY A 292 -1.29 -20.00 -3.34
N ASP A 293 -2.07 -20.52 -2.41
CA ASP A 293 -1.98 -20.33 -0.96
C ASP A 293 -0.56 -20.44 -0.37
N VAL A 294 0.21 -21.48 -0.74
CA VAL A 294 1.59 -21.69 -0.28
C VAL A 294 2.52 -20.55 -0.72
N GLN A 295 2.38 -20.09 -1.96
CA GLN A 295 3.21 -19.03 -2.52
C GLN A 295 2.87 -17.69 -1.87
N ILE A 296 1.59 -17.42 -1.61
CA ILE A 296 1.16 -16.21 -0.89
C ILE A 296 1.70 -16.18 0.54
N ARG A 297 1.87 -17.32 1.22
CA ARG A 297 2.46 -17.36 2.58
C ARG A 297 3.98 -17.20 2.62
N ASN A 298 4.67 -17.22 1.48
CA ASN A 298 6.11 -17.01 1.43
C ASN A 298 6.44 -15.52 1.58
N THR A 299 6.86 -15.11 2.77
CA THR A 299 7.19 -13.72 3.11
C THR A 299 8.51 -13.24 2.52
N ASP A 300 9.40 -14.15 2.13
CA ASP A 300 10.70 -13.80 1.55
C ASP A 300 10.53 -13.27 0.12
N ASP A 301 9.66 -13.91 -0.67
CA ASP A 301 9.38 -13.50 -2.04
C ASP A 301 8.19 -12.53 -2.15
N ILE A 302 7.17 -12.67 -1.31
CA ILE A 302 6.02 -11.75 -1.26
C ILE A 302 6.08 -11.02 0.08
N VAL A 303 6.66 -9.83 0.12
CA VAL A 303 6.91 -9.08 1.38
C VAL A 303 5.63 -8.52 2.01
N SER A 304 4.67 -8.06 1.19
CA SER A 304 3.35 -7.65 1.66
C SER A 304 2.26 -8.01 0.66
N VAL A 305 1.02 -8.03 1.16
CA VAL A 305 -0.20 -8.19 0.36
C VAL A 305 -0.94 -6.85 0.29
N PRO A 306 -1.90 -6.69 -0.64
CA PRO A 306 -2.68 -5.46 -0.72
C PRO A 306 -3.44 -5.22 0.59
N ARG A 307 -3.52 -3.97 1.06
CA ARG A 307 -4.12 -3.66 2.35
C ARG A 307 -5.63 -3.94 2.37
N TYR A 308 -6.37 -3.46 1.37
CA TYR A 308 -7.84 -3.48 1.42
C TYR A 308 -8.51 -4.40 0.41
N LEU A 309 -7.98 -4.51 -0.82
CA LEU A 309 -8.61 -5.33 -1.85
C LEU A 309 -7.59 -6.03 -2.74
N PHE A 310 -7.72 -7.35 -2.85
CA PHE A 310 -7.21 -8.11 -3.99
C PHE A 310 -8.38 -8.49 -4.90
N TYR A 311 -8.45 -7.92 -6.09
CA TYR A 311 -9.45 -8.24 -7.11
C TYR A 311 -8.85 -9.21 -8.14
N ALA A 312 -9.31 -10.45 -8.12
CA ALA A 312 -8.86 -11.52 -9.00
C ALA A 312 -9.80 -11.65 -10.21
N SER A 313 -9.56 -10.89 -11.28
CA SER A 313 -10.15 -11.07 -12.61
C SER A 313 -9.54 -12.29 -13.29
N THR A 314 -9.80 -13.45 -12.70
CA THR A 314 -9.18 -14.74 -13.04
C THR A 314 -10.19 -15.88 -12.86
N CYS A 315 -10.20 -16.85 -13.79
CA CYS A 315 -11.07 -18.02 -13.69
C CYS A 315 -10.79 -18.83 -12.41
N LEU A 316 -11.84 -19.31 -11.75
CA LEU A 316 -11.77 -20.33 -10.68
C LEU A 316 -10.89 -20.01 -9.45
N THR A 317 -10.36 -18.79 -9.33
CA THR A 317 -9.51 -18.41 -8.18
C THR A 317 -10.32 -18.31 -6.88
N GLY A 318 -11.65 -18.19 -6.97
CA GLY A 318 -12.56 -18.20 -5.84
C GLY A 318 -13.26 -19.54 -5.57
N TRP A 319 -12.94 -20.61 -6.31
CA TRP A 319 -13.59 -21.93 -6.16
C TRP A 319 -13.51 -22.44 -4.72
N GLU A 320 -12.32 -22.38 -4.13
CA GLU A 320 -12.07 -22.73 -2.72
C GLU A 320 -11.32 -21.59 -2.00
N PRO A 321 -11.39 -21.49 -0.67
CA PRO A 321 -10.99 -20.28 0.04
C PRO A 321 -9.49 -20.15 0.31
N SER A 322 -8.67 -21.19 0.15
CA SER A 322 -7.29 -21.23 0.70
C SER A 322 -6.36 -20.14 0.17
N PHE A 323 -6.49 -19.76 -1.12
CA PHE A 323 -5.77 -18.62 -1.69
C PHE A 323 -6.17 -17.30 -1.01
N SER A 324 -7.48 -17.08 -0.87
CA SER A 324 -8.03 -15.86 -0.27
C SER A 324 -7.73 -15.78 1.23
N GLU A 325 -7.83 -16.89 1.94
CA GLU A 325 -7.44 -17.03 3.35
C GLU A 325 -5.97 -16.67 3.53
N ALA A 326 -5.06 -17.15 2.66
CA ALA A 326 -3.64 -16.78 2.72
C ALA A 326 -3.40 -15.28 2.57
N MET A 327 -4.14 -14.58 1.70
CA MET A 327 -4.05 -13.12 1.59
C MET A 327 -4.59 -12.41 2.84
N ILE A 328 -5.72 -12.89 3.36
CA ILE A 328 -6.40 -12.29 4.52
C ILE A 328 -5.60 -12.48 5.80
N GLU A 329 -5.04 -13.67 6.03
CA GLU A 329 -4.11 -13.99 7.13
C GLU A 329 -2.90 -13.04 7.15
N ARG A 330 -2.51 -12.55 5.98
CA ARG A 330 -1.40 -11.60 5.79
C ARG A 330 -1.81 -10.13 5.86
N GLY A 331 -3.08 -9.85 6.15
CA GLY A 331 -3.57 -8.50 6.42
C GLY A 331 -4.32 -7.83 5.27
N CYS A 332 -4.63 -8.55 4.19
CA CYS A 332 -5.56 -8.07 3.17
C CYS A 332 -7.00 -8.10 3.70
N MET A 333 -7.73 -6.99 3.61
CA MET A 333 -9.09 -6.92 4.16
C MET A 333 -10.11 -7.76 3.36
N TYR A 334 -10.03 -7.69 2.03
CA TYR A 334 -10.96 -8.38 1.13
C TYR A 334 -10.25 -9.01 -0.07
N VAL A 335 -10.75 -10.18 -0.47
CA VAL A 335 -10.41 -10.80 -1.75
C VAL A 335 -11.68 -11.01 -2.54
N MET A 336 -11.77 -10.44 -3.73
CA MET A 336 -12.86 -10.69 -4.66
C MET A 336 -12.37 -11.61 -5.78
N ALA A 337 -13.07 -12.71 -6.01
CA ALA A 337 -12.69 -13.72 -7.00
C ALA A 337 -13.93 -14.39 -7.62
N PHE A 338 -13.70 -15.32 -8.53
CA PHE A 338 -14.76 -16.00 -9.28
C PHE A 338 -14.69 -17.51 -9.07
N ARG A 339 -15.86 -18.14 -8.87
CA ARG A 339 -15.94 -19.60 -8.70
C ARG A 339 -15.97 -20.35 -10.02
N CYS A 340 -16.29 -19.68 -11.13
CA CYS A 340 -16.42 -20.30 -12.45
C CYS A 340 -15.34 -19.82 -13.42
N THR A 341 -15.34 -20.41 -14.61
CA THR A 341 -14.73 -19.74 -15.77
C THR A 341 -15.50 -18.45 -16.07
N ILE A 342 -14.76 -17.40 -16.42
CA ILE A 342 -15.33 -16.07 -16.67
C ILE A 342 -15.31 -15.77 -18.17
N PRO A 343 -16.44 -15.36 -18.76
CA PRO A 343 -16.43 -14.83 -20.13
C PRO A 343 -15.62 -13.53 -20.18
N ASN A 344 -14.81 -13.34 -21.23
CA ASN A 344 -13.94 -12.16 -21.38
C ASN A 344 -14.70 -10.82 -21.32
N SER A 345 -15.99 -10.79 -21.65
CA SER A 345 -16.82 -9.58 -21.60
C SER A 345 -17.44 -9.29 -20.22
N GLU A 346 -17.54 -10.28 -19.36
CA GLU A 346 -18.33 -10.19 -18.11
C GLU A 346 -17.50 -9.65 -16.95
N ALA A 347 -16.25 -10.10 -16.80
CA ALA A 347 -15.37 -9.64 -15.73
C ALA A 347 -15.02 -8.14 -15.85
N PRO A 348 -14.70 -7.60 -17.05
CA PRO A 348 -14.53 -6.16 -17.23
C PRO A 348 -15.80 -5.36 -16.95
N ALA A 349 -16.98 -5.89 -17.27
CA ALA A 349 -18.25 -5.21 -17.02
C ALA A 349 -18.54 -5.12 -15.51
N LEU A 350 -18.31 -6.20 -14.77
CA LEU A 350 -18.43 -6.22 -13.31
C LEU A 350 -17.42 -5.28 -12.66
N SER A 351 -16.13 -5.39 -13.02
CA SER A 351 -15.07 -4.59 -12.41
C SER A 351 -15.29 -3.11 -12.64
N LYS A 352 -15.66 -2.71 -13.87
CA LYS A 352 -15.97 -1.31 -14.19
C LYS A 352 -17.09 -0.75 -13.33
N LYS A 353 -18.20 -1.47 -13.17
CA LYS A 353 -19.32 -1.07 -12.30
C LYS A 353 -18.87 -0.99 -10.83
N PHE A 354 -18.17 -2.02 -10.34
CA PHE A 354 -17.70 -2.09 -8.96
C PHE A 354 -16.75 -0.93 -8.61
N PHE A 355 -15.69 -0.73 -9.40
CA PHE A 355 -14.69 0.30 -9.14
C PHE A 355 -15.25 1.71 -9.37
N THR A 356 -16.19 1.89 -10.31
CA THR A 356 -16.90 3.16 -10.48
C THR A 356 -17.71 3.48 -9.23
N LEU A 357 -18.47 2.52 -8.70
CA LEU A 357 -19.21 2.71 -7.46
C LEU A 357 -18.26 2.98 -6.28
N TRP A 358 -17.21 2.20 -6.13
CA TRP A 358 -16.25 2.33 -5.03
C TRP A 358 -15.49 3.66 -5.06
N ALA A 359 -14.95 4.06 -6.23
CA ALA A 359 -14.24 5.32 -6.39
C ALA A 359 -15.20 6.51 -6.43
N ASP A 360 -16.14 6.56 -7.37
CA ASP A 360 -16.93 7.77 -7.61
C ASP A 360 -17.94 8.05 -6.48
N THR A 361 -18.54 7.01 -5.88
CA THR A 361 -19.53 7.18 -4.80
C THR A 361 -18.90 7.13 -3.43
N TYR A 362 -18.10 6.10 -3.14
CA TYR A 362 -17.58 5.85 -1.79
C TYR A 362 -16.16 6.35 -1.55
N LYS A 363 -15.54 7.01 -2.54
CA LYS A 363 -14.20 7.60 -2.43
C LYS A 363 -13.13 6.60 -1.98
N MET A 364 -13.28 5.35 -2.43
CA MET A 364 -12.45 4.20 -2.09
C MET A 364 -12.50 3.79 -0.61
N ASP A 365 -13.57 4.10 0.13
CA ASP A 365 -13.77 3.60 1.50
C ASP A 365 -13.74 2.06 1.56
N PRO A 366 -12.77 1.42 2.23
CA PRO A 366 -12.67 -0.03 2.31
C PRO A 366 -13.86 -0.67 3.02
N ALA A 367 -14.54 0.04 3.93
CA ALA A 367 -15.76 -0.45 4.57
C ALA A 367 -16.94 -0.58 3.58
N LYS A 368 -16.83 0.04 2.40
CA LYS A 368 -17.85 0.01 1.34
C LYS A 368 -17.62 -1.03 0.25
N ILE A 369 -16.53 -1.79 0.33
CA ILE A 369 -16.28 -2.91 -0.58
C ILE A 369 -17.45 -3.93 -0.59
N PRO A 370 -18.00 -4.37 0.57
CA PRO A 370 -19.16 -5.26 0.57
C PRO A 370 -20.40 -4.64 -0.08
N ASP A 371 -20.69 -3.37 0.21
CA ASP A 371 -21.83 -2.64 -0.38
C ASP A 371 -21.70 -2.54 -1.91
N CYS A 372 -20.49 -2.31 -2.42
CA CYS A 372 -20.22 -2.29 -3.85
C CYS A 372 -20.39 -3.67 -4.48
N PHE A 373 -19.89 -4.72 -3.82
CA PHE A 373 -20.00 -6.09 -4.30
C PHE A 373 -21.46 -6.52 -4.40
N ASP A 374 -22.25 -6.32 -3.33
CA ASP A 374 -23.66 -6.73 -3.28
C ASP A 374 -24.53 -6.01 -4.32
N GLN A 375 -24.17 -4.79 -4.71
CA GLN A 375 -24.88 -4.05 -5.75
C GLN A 375 -24.57 -4.54 -7.17
N VAL A 376 -23.35 -5.03 -7.42
CA VAL A 376 -22.87 -5.34 -8.77
C VAL A 376 -22.88 -6.83 -9.07
N ALA A 377 -22.42 -7.66 -8.13
CA ALA A 377 -22.29 -9.10 -8.28
C ALA A 377 -23.56 -9.84 -8.76
N PRO A 378 -24.79 -9.46 -8.34
CA PRO A 378 -26.00 -10.19 -8.73
C PRO A 378 -26.24 -10.29 -10.24
N ASP A 379 -25.96 -9.23 -10.98
CA ASP A 379 -26.15 -9.18 -12.44
C ASP A 379 -25.26 -10.21 -13.17
N HIS A 380 -24.18 -10.64 -12.53
CA HIS A 380 -23.14 -11.47 -13.12
C HIS A 380 -23.10 -12.89 -12.53
N TYR A 381 -23.97 -13.18 -11.56
CA TYR A 381 -23.88 -14.39 -10.76
C TYR A 381 -24.02 -15.68 -11.58
N LYS A 382 -24.96 -15.67 -12.52
CA LYS A 382 -25.24 -16.82 -13.40
C LYS A 382 -24.00 -17.30 -14.17
N ASN A 383 -23.13 -16.37 -14.57
CA ASN A 383 -22.04 -16.65 -15.49
C ASN A 383 -20.69 -16.82 -14.78
N MET A 384 -20.45 -16.08 -13.69
CA MET A 384 -19.12 -16.03 -13.06
C MET A 384 -19.09 -16.52 -11.61
N ARG A 385 -20.26 -16.59 -10.95
CA ARG A 385 -20.40 -16.86 -9.50
C ARG A 385 -19.34 -16.08 -8.69
N PRO A 386 -19.35 -14.73 -8.76
CA PRO A 386 -18.42 -13.90 -8.01
C PRO A 386 -18.59 -14.15 -6.51
N VAL A 387 -17.49 -14.04 -5.78
CA VAL A 387 -17.43 -14.24 -4.33
C VAL A 387 -16.51 -13.19 -3.71
N LEU A 388 -16.93 -12.66 -2.56
CA LEU A 388 -16.12 -11.81 -1.71
C LEU A 388 -15.73 -12.58 -0.45
N PHE A 389 -14.43 -12.66 -0.18
CA PHE A 389 -13.86 -13.23 1.04
C PHE A 389 -13.38 -12.11 1.97
N SER A 390 -13.52 -12.32 3.28
CA SER A 390 -13.05 -11.41 4.33
C SER A 390 -12.74 -12.16 5.63
N ALA A 391 -12.01 -11.51 6.54
CA ALA A 391 -11.63 -12.09 7.84
C ALA A 391 -12.83 -12.46 8.74
N SER A 392 -13.99 -11.83 8.57
CA SER A 392 -15.20 -12.17 9.31
C SER A 392 -15.82 -13.51 8.88
N GLY A 393 -15.24 -14.19 7.89
CA GLY A 393 -15.77 -15.43 7.34
C GLY A 393 -17.03 -15.23 6.48
N GLU A 394 -17.45 -13.97 6.25
CA GLU A 394 -18.54 -13.66 5.33
C GLU A 394 -18.12 -14.04 3.90
N LYS A 395 -18.51 -15.24 3.47
CA LYS A 395 -18.55 -15.62 2.07
C LYS A 395 -19.85 -15.05 1.50
N ARG A 396 -19.79 -13.83 0.96
CA ARG A 396 -20.93 -13.28 0.22
C ARG A 396 -20.97 -13.97 -1.14
N ALA A 397 -21.77 -15.03 -1.20
CA ALA A 397 -21.81 -15.94 -2.34
C ALA A 397 -23.19 -15.99 -3.02
N GLU A 398 -24.16 -15.14 -2.66
CA GLU A 398 -25.52 -15.22 -3.23
C GLU A 398 -26.26 -13.87 -3.24
N PRO A 399 -26.93 -13.51 -4.34
CA PRO A 399 -28.14 -12.70 -4.32
C PRO A 399 -29.32 -13.66 -4.07
N GLY A 400 -29.61 -13.98 -2.80
CA GLY A 400 -30.57 -15.04 -2.53
C GLY A 400 -30.92 -15.31 -1.07
N GLY A 401 -31.18 -14.27 -0.27
CA GLY A 401 -31.75 -14.49 1.07
C GLY A 401 -32.29 -13.24 1.79
N GLY A 402 -31.84 -12.05 1.39
CA GLY A 402 -32.42 -10.79 1.84
C GLY A 402 -33.02 -10.06 0.64
N LEU A 403 -34.33 -9.87 0.63
CA LEU A 403 -34.94 -8.82 -0.19
C LEU A 403 -34.13 -7.54 0.06
N SER A 404 -33.67 -6.86 -1.00
CA SER A 404 -33.02 -5.56 -0.83
C SER A 404 -33.90 -4.65 0.03
N ALA A 405 -33.33 -3.77 0.85
CA ALA A 405 -34.12 -2.86 1.67
C ALA A 405 -35.16 -2.07 0.85
N LEU A 406 -34.84 -1.79 -0.42
CA LEU A 406 -35.76 -1.21 -1.42
C LEU A 406 -36.89 -2.17 -1.83
N ALA A 407 -36.62 -3.47 -2.01
CA ALA A 407 -37.65 -4.47 -2.27
C ALA A 407 -38.56 -4.69 -1.05
N ILE A 408 -38.03 -4.63 0.17
CA ILE A 408 -38.82 -4.67 1.41
C ILE A 408 -39.74 -3.45 1.50
N VAL A 409 -39.22 -2.25 1.25
CA VAL A 409 -40.03 -1.01 1.22
C VAL A 409 -41.09 -1.09 0.11
N GLY A 410 -40.74 -1.58 -1.08
CA GLY A 410 -41.69 -1.78 -2.18
C GLY A 410 -42.82 -2.76 -1.82
N ILE A 411 -42.50 -3.86 -1.14
CA ILE A 411 -43.50 -4.84 -0.67
C ILE A 411 -44.39 -4.23 0.43
N ILE A 412 -43.83 -3.50 1.39
CA ILE A 412 -44.59 -2.84 2.46
C ILE A 412 -45.55 -1.80 1.86
N VAL A 413 -45.08 -0.97 0.92
CA VAL A 413 -45.94 0.02 0.25
C VAL A 413 -47.04 -0.67 -0.56
N ALA A 414 -46.72 -1.74 -1.29
CA ALA A 414 -47.72 -2.48 -2.05
C ALA A 414 -48.78 -3.13 -1.14
N VAL A 415 -48.40 -3.73 -0.01
CA VAL A 415 -49.32 -4.33 0.96
C VAL A 415 -50.21 -3.27 1.61
N VAL A 416 -49.67 -2.10 1.97
CA VAL A 416 -50.45 -0.99 2.55
C VAL A 416 -51.44 -0.42 1.54
N VAL A 417 -51.03 -0.23 0.29
CA VAL A 417 -51.91 0.30 -0.76
C VAL A 417 -53.01 -0.69 -1.12
N VAL A 418 -52.68 -1.97 -1.31
CA VAL A 418 -53.68 -3.01 -1.60
C VAL A 418 -54.63 -3.20 -0.41
N GLY A 419 -54.11 -3.21 0.82
CA GLY A 419 -54.92 -3.27 2.04
C GLY A 419 -55.89 -2.10 2.17
N ALA A 420 -55.45 -0.88 1.86
CA ALA A 420 -56.30 0.31 1.86
C ALA A 420 -57.40 0.26 0.79
N ILE A 421 -57.08 -0.24 -0.42
CA ILE A 421 -58.05 -0.41 -1.51
C ILE A 421 -59.11 -1.46 -1.15
N VAL A 422 -58.70 -2.60 -0.59
CA VAL A 422 -59.63 -3.66 -0.17
C VAL A 422 -60.51 -3.19 0.99
N ALA A 423 -59.95 -2.48 1.98
CA ALA A 423 -60.74 -1.92 3.08
C ALA A 423 -61.79 -0.90 2.59
N ALA A 424 -61.43 -0.04 1.63
CA ALA A 424 -62.37 0.91 1.02
C ALA A 424 -63.48 0.21 0.20
N ALA A 425 -63.15 -0.88 -0.49
CA ALA A 425 -64.12 -1.67 -1.25
C ALA A 425 -65.08 -2.47 -0.36
N VAL A 426 -64.62 -2.92 0.82
CA VAL A 426 -65.49 -3.60 1.80
C VAL A 426 -66.38 -2.59 2.52
N ALA A 427 -65.87 -1.40 2.84
CA ALA A 427 -66.65 -0.35 3.48
C ALA A 427 -67.75 0.25 2.58
N SER A 428 -67.69 0.08 1.27
CA SER A 428 -68.74 0.51 0.33
C SER A 428 -69.82 -0.56 0.07
N LEU A 429 -69.65 -1.76 0.62
CA LEU A 429 -70.60 -2.88 0.54
C LEU A 429 -71.47 -3.03 1.80
N PHE A 430 -71.21 -2.22 2.83
CA PHE A 430 -72.04 -2.05 4.03
C PHE A 430 -72.54 -0.61 4.09
#